data_AF-A0A6A3DUW6-F1
#
_entry.id   AF-A0A6A3DUW6-F1
#
_cell.length_a   1.000
_cell.length_b   1.000
_cell.length_c   1.000
_cell.angle_alpha   90.00
_cell.angle_beta   90.00
_cell.angle_gamma   90.00
#
_symmetry.space_group_name_H-M   'P 1'
#
loop_
_entity.id
_entity.type
_entity.pdbx_description
1 polymer ?
#
loop_
_entity_poly.entity_id
_entity_poly.type
_entity_poly.pdbx_seq_one_letter_code
_entity_poly.pdbx_strand_id
1 'polypeptide(L)' 'MVEGEGGLKYVLVLKDGMSGYVELVACLQATVDTAYRALIDWFKRFGVVHQWA' A
#
# COMPACT_ATOMS: atom_id res chain seq x y z
N MET A 1 11.60 -16.91 -8.93
CA MET A 1 11.11 -15.57 -8.60
C MET A 1 12.34 -14.70 -8.47
N VAL A 2 12.48 -13.65 -9.28
CA VAL A 2 13.58 -12.68 -9.11
C VAL A 2 13.30 -11.92 -7.82
N GLU A 3 14.15 -12.10 -6.82
CA GLU A 3 14.14 -11.25 -5.63
C GLU A 3 14.70 -9.88 -6.05
N GLY A 4 13.94 -8.81 -5.82
CA GLY A 4 14.43 -7.46 -6.07
C GLY A 4 15.63 -7.17 -5.16
N GLU A 5 16.62 -6.42 -5.66
CA GLU A 5 17.74 -5.98 -4.84
C GLU A 5 17.22 -5.22 -3.62
N GLY A 6 17.56 -5.69 -2.41
CA GLY A 6 17.12 -5.11 -1.13
C GLY A 6 16.16 -5.96 -0.29
N GLY A 7 15.82 -7.19 -0.72
CA GLY A 7 15.01 -8.12 0.08
C GLY A 7 13.52 -7.77 0.16
N LEU A 8 13.07 -6.78 -0.61
CA LEU A 8 11.67 -6.40 -0.74
C LEU A 8 10.90 -7.48 -1.51
N LYS A 9 10.21 -8.34 -0.76
CA LYS A 9 9.50 -9.51 -1.30
C LYS A 9 8.01 -9.26 -1.54
N TYR A 10 7.44 -8.26 -0.86
CA TYR A 10 6.02 -7.98 -0.87
C TYR A 10 5.75 -6.58 -1.38
N VAL A 11 4.60 -6.41 -2.03
CA VAL A 11 4.09 -5.09 -2.43
C VAL A 11 2.66 -4.99 -1.90
N LEU A 12 2.43 -4.02 -1.03
CA LEU A 12 1.08 -3.63 -0.64
C LEU A 12 0.51 -2.72 -1.72
N VAL A 13 -0.68 -3.08 -2.20
CA VAL A 13 -1.37 -2.37 -3.27
C VAL A 13 -2.57 -1.65 -2.67
N LEU A 14 -2.59 -0.32 -2.77
CA LEU A 14 -3.76 0.50 -2.45
C LEU A 14 -4.36 1.00 -3.76
N LYS A 15 -5.63 0.68 -4.00
CA LYS A 15 -6.33 1.05 -5.22
C LYS A 15 -7.56 1.88 -4.89
N ASP A 16 -7.66 3.04 -5.52
CA ASP A 16 -8.92 3.76 -5.60
C ASP A 16 -9.82 3.13 -6.68
N GLY A 17 -10.99 2.65 -6.27
CA GLY A 17 -11.97 2.05 -7.17
C GLY A 17 -12.61 3.07 -8.12
N MET A 18 -12.69 4.35 -7.75
CA MET A 18 -13.35 5.38 -8.54
C MET A 18 -12.46 5.89 -9.68
N SER A 19 -11.24 6.32 -9.38
CA SER A 19 -10.30 6.85 -10.38
C SER A 19 -9.46 5.77 -11.05
N GLY A 20 -9.37 4.58 -10.46
CA GLY A 20 -8.42 3.56 -10.87
C GLY A 20 -6.98 3.87 -10.47
N TYR A 21 -6.73 4.93 -9.68
CA TYR A 21 -5.41 5.24 -9.16
C TYR A 21 -4.89 4.09 -8.28
N VAL A 22 -3.64 3.71 -8.48
CA VAL A 22 -2.97 2.63 -7.75
C VAL A 22 -1.69 3.16 -7.14
N GLU A 23 -1.55 2.94 -5.84
CA GLU A 23 -0.31 3.13 -5.11
C GLU A 23 0.31 1.78 -4.75
N LEU A 24 1.62 1.66 -5.00
CA LEU A 24 2.42 0.48 -4.71
C LEU A 24 3.40 0.83 -3.60
N VAL A 25 3.26 0.16 -2.46
CA VAL A 25 4.15 0.31 -1.32
C VAL A 25 5.02 -0.93 -1.25
N ALA A 26 6.34 -0.78 -1.45
CA ALA A 26 7.27 -1.88 -1.34
C ALA A 26 7.48 -2.25 0.13
N CYS A 27 7.45 -3.55 0.44
CA CYS A 27 7.50 -4.07 1.80
C CYS A 27 8.49 -5.22 1.91
N LEU A 28 9.30 -5.20 2.97
CA LEU A 28 10.19 -6.32 3.29
C LEU A 28 9.37 -7.51 3.81
N GLN A 29 8.34 -7.23 4.61
CA GLN A 29 7.42 -8.21 5.20
C GLN A 29 5.98 -7.68 5.15
N ALA A 30 5.01 -8.59 5.09
CA ALA A 30 3.58 -8.26 5.08
C ALA A 30 3.05 -8.08 6.52
N THR A 31 3.49 -7.03 7.20
CA THR A 31 3.13 -6.77 8.60
C THR A 31 2.00 -5.76 8.75
N VAL A 32 1.32 -5.80 9.90
CA VAL A 32 0.23 -4.87 10.24
C VAL A 32 0.74 -3.43 10.33
N ASP A 33 1.97 -3.21 10.83
CA ASP A 33 2.56 -1.87 10.92
C ASP A 33 2.80 -1.25 9.54
N THR A 34 3.19 -2.05 8.55
CA THR A 34 3.42 -1.58 7.19
C THR A 34 2.09 -1.16 6.55
N ALA A 35 1.05 -1.98 6.72
CA ALA A 35 -0.29 -1.65 6.24
C ALA A 35 -0.86 -0.39 6.93
N TYR A 36 -0.70 -0.30 8.26
CA TYR A 36 -1.13 0.86 9.03
C TYR A 36 -0.48 2.16 8.53
N ARG A 37 0.85 2.16 8.37
CA ARG A 37 1.59 3.34 7.89
C ARG A 37 1.15 3.75 6.49
N ALA A 38 1.04 2.79 5.57
CA ALA A 38 0.59 3.04 4.21
C ALA A 38 -0.82 3.65 4.15
N LEU A 39 -1.75 3.16 4.99
CA LEU A 39 -3.11 3.71 5.08
C LEU A 39 -3.13 5.13 5.64
N ILE A 40 -2.31 5.43 6.65
CA ILE A 40 -2.19 6.80 7.18
C ILE A 40 -1.62 7.75 6.12
N ASP A 41 -0.61 7.33 5.36
CA ASP A 41 -0.04 8.13 4.28
C ASP A 41 -1.01 8.34 3.11
N TRP A 42 -1.87 7.34 2.83
CA TRP A 42 -2.99 7.49 1.91
C TRP A 42 -3.98 8.54 2.42
N PHE A 43 -4.44 8.42 3.68
CA PHE A 43 -5.41 9.35 4.26
C PHE A 43 -4.89 10.77 4.35
N LYS A 44 -3.59 10.96 4.59
CA LYS A 44 -2.94 12.27 4.57
C LYS A 44 -3.05 12.96 3.20
N ARG A 45 -3.01 12.20 2.10
CA ARG A 45 -2.99 12.73 0.73
C ARG A 45 -4.37 12.83 0.10
N PHE A 46 -5.22 11.83 0.33
CA PHE A 46 -6.49 11.66 -0.38
C PHE A 46 -7.72 11.79 0.53
N GLY A 47 -7.53 11.94 1.84
CA GLY A 47 -8.60 11.93 2.83
C GLY A 47 -8.98 10.52 3.28
N VAL A 48 -9.84 10.44 4.29
CA VAL A 48 -10.25 9.19 4.91
C VAL A 48 -11.18 8.42 3.99
N VAL A 49 -10.88 7.13 3.78
CA VAL A 49 -11.74 6.19 3.05
C VAL A 49 -12.65 5.49 4.04
N HIS A 50 -13.96 5.72 3.93
CA HIS A 50 -14.95 5.14 4.83
C HIS A 50 -15.32 3.69 4.47
N GLN A 51 -15.19 3.33 3.19
CA GLN A 51 -15.48 1.99 2.69
C GLN A 51 -14.49 1.63 1.59
N TRP A 52 -13.87 0.47 1.75
CA TRP A 52 -13.04 -0.16 0.73
C TRP A 52 -13.92 -1.19 0.01
N ALA A 53 -13.99 -1.10 -1.32
CA ALA A 53 -14.79 -1.98 -2.16
C ALA A 53 -13.97 -3.17 -2.68
#